data_AF-A0A0K2X4H2-F1
#
_entry.id   AF-A0A0K2X4H2-F1
#
_cell.length_a   1.000
_cell.length_b   1.000
_cell.length_c   1.000
_cell.angle_alpha   90.00
_cell.angle_beta   90.00
_cell.angle_gamma   90.00
#
_symmetry.space_group_name_H-M   'P 1'
#
loop_
_entity.id
_entity.type
_entity.pdbx_description
1 polymer ?
#
loop_
_entity_poly.entity_id
_entity_poly.type
_entity_poly.pdbx_seq_one_letter_code
_entity_poly.pdbx_strand_id
1 'polypeptide(L)' 'MPFLLAKLEKDLFERKECARLVLLAIFARKAIFLYGPPGTAKSMIARKVSLAFGTPEDIFGPLDIG' A
#
# COMPACT_ATOMS: atom_id res chain seq x y z
N MET A 1 -13.70 4.62 -7.06
CA MET A 1 -12.59 5.09 -6.20
C MET A 1 -12.82 5.02 -4.68
N PRO A 2 -14.01 5.32 -4.08
CA PRO A 2 -14.16 5.26 -2.62
C PRO A 2 -14.01 3.85 -2.03
N PHE A 3 -14.33 2.81 -2.80
CA PHE A 3 -14.21 1.41 -2.37
C PHE A 3 -12.76 0.98 -2.05
N LEU A 4 -11.78 1.40 -2.87
CA LEU A 4 -10.38 1.05 -2.67
C LEU A 4 -9.82 1.67 -1.38
N LEU A 5 -10.16 2.94 -1.14
CA LEU A 5 -9.82 3.65 0.08
C LEU A 5 -10.45 3.01 1.31
N ALA A 6 -11.74 2.69 1.27
CA ALA A 6 -12.42 2.00 2.37
C ALA A 6 -11.78 0.63 2.69
N LYS A 7 -11.37 -0.12 1.65
CA LYS A 7 -10.68 -1.41 1.80
C LYS A 7 -9.28 -1.26 2.42
N LEU A 8 -8.54 -0.22 2.02
CA LEU A 8 -7.20 0.08 2.54
C LEU A 8 -7.22 0.61 3.97
N GLU A 9 -8.17 1.49 4.28
CA GLU A 9 -8.33 2.12 5.60
C GLU A 9 -8.91 1.18 6.66
N LYS A 10 -9.48 0.04 6.25
CA LYS A 10 -9.95 -0.99 7.16
C LYS A 10 -8.81 -1.40 8.09
N ASP A 11 -9.05 -1.41 9.40
CA ASP A 11 -8.08 -1.77 10.45
C ASP A 11 -6.81 -0.87 10.49
N LEU A 12 -6.86 0.35 9.92
CA LEU A 12 -5.83 1.37 10.09
C LEU A 12 -6.33 2.49 11.01
N PHE A 13 -6.15 2.29 12.32
CA PHE A 13 -6.42 3.33 13.32
C PHE A 13 -5.38 4.46 13.21
N GLU A 14 -5.85 5.71 13.21
CA GLU A 14 -5.03 6.94 13.16
C GLU A 14 -4.06 7.07 11.96
N ARG A 15 -4.18 6.21 10.94
CA ARG A 15 -3.23 6.14 9.81
C ARG A 15 -3.89 6.20 8.43
N LYS A 16 -5.15 6.65 8.37
CA LYS A 16 -5.91 6.79 7.12
C LYS A 16 -5.23 7.76 6.15
N GLU A 17 -4.66 8.84 6.68
CA GLU A 17 -3.99 9.87 5.89
C GLU A 17 -2.70 9.35 5.23
N CYS A 18 -1.90 8.57 5.97
CA CYS A 18 -0.73 7.90 5.39
C CYS A 18 -1.12 6.97 4.24
N ALA A 19 -2.19 6.18 4.38
CA ALA A 19 -2.65 5.30 3.32
C ALA A 19 -3.09 6.07 2.06
N ARG A 20 -3.77 7.22 2.24
CA ARG A 20 -4.15 8.13 1.16
C ARG A 20 -2.94 8.72 0.43
N LEU A 21 -1.93 9.17 1.17
CA LEU A 21 -0.70 9.73 0.59
C LEU A 21 0.10 8.69 -0.18
N VAL A 22 0.19 7.46 0.33
CA VAL A 22 0.84 6.35 -0.39
C VAL A 22 0.09 6.06 -1.70
N LEU A 23 -1.24 6.01 -1.64
CA LEU A 23 -2.08 5.80 -2.82
C LEU A 23 -1.89 6.92 -3.85
N LEU A 24 -1.87 8.17 -3.40
CA LEU A 24 -1.60 9.33 -4.26
C LEU A 24 -0.23 9.25 -4.91
N ALA A 25 0.82 8.87 -4.15
CA ALA A 25 2.17 8.73 -4.68
C ALA A 25 2.23 7.67 -5.79
N ILE A 26 1.54 6.54 -5.63
CA ILE A 26 1.44 5.49 -6.66
C ILE A 26 0.80 6.03 -7.94
N PHE A 27 -0.35 6.72 -7.84
CA PHE A 27 -1.01 7.30 -9.00
C PHE A 27 -0.18 8.40 -9.67
N ALA A 28 0.58 9.17 -8.88
CA ALA A 28 1.53 10.15 -9.38
C ALA A 28 2.82 9.53 -9.94
N ARG A 29 2.99 8.20 -9.85
CA ARG A 29 4.22 7.46 -10.18
C ARG A 29 5.45 8.02 -9.46
N LYS A 30 5.28 8.43 -8.21
CA LYS A 30 6.32 8.96 -7.34
C LYS A 30 6.61 7.97 -6.21
N ALA A 31 7.88 7.92 -5.79
CA ALA A 31 8.27 7.19 -4.60
C ALA A 31 7.82 7.94 -3.33
N ILE A 32 7.48 7.20 -2.28
CA ILE A 32 7.15 7.74 -0.96
C ILE A 32 7.92 6.99 0.11
N PHE A 33 8.41 7.73 1.11
CA PHE A 33 9.14 7.17 2.24
C PHE A 33 8.28 7.28 3.52
N LEU A 34 8.07 6.15 4.20
CA LEU A 34 7.35 6.11 5.47
C LEU A 34 8.36 6.17 6.63
N TYR A 35 8.43 7.30 7.32
CA TYR A 35 9.32 7.50 8.45
C TYR A 35 8.61 7.31 9.80
N GLY A 36 9.34 6.80 10.81
CA GLY A 36 8.87 6.74 12.20
C GLY A 36 9.45 5.57 13.02
N PRO A 37 9.16 5.49 14.33
CA PRO A 37 9.64 4.42 15.22
C PRO A 37 9.23 3.00 14.80
N PRO A 38 9.95 1.93 15.17
CA PRO A 38 9.49 0.55 14.93
C PRO A 38 8.11 0.31 15.55
N GLY A 39 7.31 -0.60 14.96
CA GLY A 39 5.94 -0.90 15.43
C GLY A 39 4.85 0.04 14.91
N THR A 40 5.17 1.10 14.15
CA THR A 40 4.17 2.07 13.64
C THR A 40 3.44 1.65 12.34
N ALA A 41 3.25 0.34 12.11
CA ALA A 41 2.52 -0.23 10.97
C ALA A 41 3.00 0.17 9.55
N LYS A 42 4.22 0.73 9.38
CA LYS A 42 4.77 1.15 8.07
C LYS A 42 4.75 0.03 7.03
N SER A 43 5.32 -1.14 7.37
CA SER A 43 5.36 -2.30 6.47
C SER A 43 3.98 -2.88 6.20
N MET A 44 3.06 -2.76 7.16
CA MET A 44 1.66 -3.18 6.97
C MET A 44 0.96 -2.29 5.93
N ILE A 45 1.15 -0.97 5.99
CA ILE A 45 0.60 -0.04 5.00
C ILE A 45 1.17 -0.37 3.60
N ALA A 46 2.48 -0.53 3.48
CA ALA A 46 3.11 -0.88 2.20
C ALA A 46 2.55 -2.19 1.61
N ARG A 47 2.40 -3.24 2.44
CA ARG A 47 1.82 -4.52 2.01
C ARG A 47 0.35 -4.42 1.62
N LYS A 48 -0.48 -3.75 2.44
CA LYS A 48 -1.90 -3.55 2.13
C LYS A 48 -2.09 -2.83 0.80
N VAL A 49 -1.29 -1.79 0.55
CA VAL A 49 -1.38 -1.03 -0.69
C VAL A 49 -0.90 -1.85 -1.89
N SER A 50 0.18 -2.62 -1.76
CA SER A 50 0.65 -3.52 -2.81
C SER A 50 -0.43 -4.52 -3.24
N LEU A 51 -1.08 -5.18 -2.27
CA LEU A 51 -2.14 -6.18 -2.51
C LEU A 51 -3.47 -5.57 -2.97
N ALA A 52 -3.61 -4.25 -2.94
CA ALA A 52 -4.86 -3.58 -3.33
C ALA A 52 -5.05 -3.53 -4.85
N PHE A 53 -3.97 -3.74 -5.60
CA PHE A 53 -3.94 -3.65 -7.07
C PHE A 53 -3.76 -4.99 -7.78
N GLY A 54 -3.65 -6.10 -7.04
CA GLY A 54 -3.39 -7.43 -7.59
C GLY A 54 -2.43 -8.21 -6.70
N THR A 55 -2.13 -9.45 -7.07
CA THR A 55 -1.04 -10.20 -6.46
C THR A 55 0.30 -9.78 -7.09
N PRO A 56 1.44 -10.06 -6.44
CA PRO A 56 2.74 -9.84 -7.06
C PRO A 56 2.85 -10.51 -8.44
N GLU A 57 2.22 -11.66 -8.64
CA GLU A 57 2.19 -12.37 -9.92
C GLU A 57 1.42 -11.59 -11.01
N ASP A 58 0.33 -10.90 -10.64
CA ASP A 58 -0.39 -10.00 -11.55
C ASP A 58 0.46 -8.77 -11.96
N ILE A 59 1.39 -8.37 -11.09
CA ILE A 59 2.18 -7.13 -11.22
C ILE A 59 3.53 -7.40 -11.91
N PHE A 60 4.19 -8.50 -11.55
CA PHE A 60 5.55 -8.85 -11.98
C PHE A 60 5.57 -10.01 -12.98
N GLY A 61 4.42 -10.62 -13.29
CA GLY A 61 4.32 -11.84 -14.08
C GLY A 61 4.53 -13.09 -13.22
N PRO A 62 4.33 -14.30 -13.78
CA PRO A 62 4.60 -15.53 -13.06
C PRO A 62 6.05 -15.51 -12.56
N LEU A 63 6.23 -15.77 -11.26
CA LEU A 63 7.53 -15.98 -10.63
C LEU A 63 8.06 -17.36 -11.05
N ASP A 64 8.20 -17.60 -12.35
CA ASP A 64 8.96 -18.74 -12.87
C ASP A 64 10.44 -18.39 -12.75
N ILE A 65 10.96 -18.60 -11.54
CA ILE A 65 12.40 -18.73 -11.31
C ILE A 65 12.68 -20.22 -11.44
N GLY A 66 12.83 -20.68 -12.69
CA GLY A 66 13.35 -22.01 -12.99
C GLY A 66 14.74 -22.22 -12.41
#